data_AF-A0A8T4YSD9-F1
#
_entry.id   AF-A0A8T4YSD9-F1
#
_cell.length_a   1.000
_cell.length_b   1.000
_cell.length_c   1.000
_cell.angle_alpha   90.00
_cell.angle_beta   90.00
_cell.angle_gamma   90.00
#
_symmetry.space_group_name_H-M   'P 1'
#
loop_
_entity.id
_entity.type
_entity.pdbx_description
1 polymer ?
#
loop_
_entity_poly.entity_id
_entity_poly.type
_entity_poly.pdbx_seq_one_letter_code
_entity_poly.pdbx_strand_id
1 'polypeptide(L)'
;MPFRDAQLGKLSYEGRGERIAREFYIPVLREAIRYDRATGYFSVESLVHAASGVAGLIRNQGRMRLILGAYNAPRELWDFM
;
A
#
# COMPACT_ATOMS: atom_id res chain seq x y z
N MET A 1 -6.81 -15.82 -3.11
CA MET A 1 -6.69 -16.38 -1.75
C MET A 1 -7.65 -15.64 -0.81
N PRO A 2 -8.40 -16.32 0.06
CA PRO A 2 -9.18 -15.69 1.12
C PRO A 2 -8.28 -14.96 2.13
N PHE A 3 -8.71 -13.79 2.65
CA PHE A 3 -7.91 -12.98 3.59
C PHE A 3 -7.46 -13.71 4.87
N ARG A 4 -8.23 -14.71 5.31
CA ARG A 4 -7.90 -15.56 6.48
C ARG A 4 -6.64 -16.40 6.26
N ASP A 5 -6.30 -16.70 5.02
CA ASP A 5 -5.18 -17.59 4.69
C ASP A 5 -3.87 -16.82 4.48
N ALA A 6 -3.94 -15.48 4.45
CA ALA A 6 -2.79 -14.58 4.22
C ALA A 6 -1.86 -14.41 5.46
N GLN A 7 -2.07 -15.18 6.54
CA GLN A 7 -1.26 -15.18 7.78
C GLN A 7 -0.90 -13.76 8.25
N LEU A 8 -1.91 -12.89 8.32
CA LEU A 8 -1.72 -11.50 8.71
C LEU A 8 -1.36 -11.40 10.20
N GLY A 9 -0.48 -10.46 10.55
CA GLY A 9 -0.11 -10.19 11.94
C GLY A 9 -1.30 -9.68 12.78
N LYS A 10 -1.06 -9.38 14.07
CA LYS A 10 -2.10 -8.80 14.93
C LYS A 10 -2.46 -7.42 14.39
N LEU A 11 -3.60 -7.33 13.70
CA LEU A 11 -4.16 -6.10 13.16
C LEU A 11 -4.42 -5.11 14.31
N SER A 12 -3.45 -4.24 14.54
CA SER A 12 -3.55 -3.11 15.47
C SER A 12 -3.28 -1.84 14.69
N TYR A 13 -4.24 -0.91 14.77
CA TYR A 13 -4.12 0.43 14.20
C TYR A 13 -3.20 1.34 15.05
N GLU A 14 -2.66 0.83 16.16
CA GLU A 14 -1.85 1.59 17.12
C GLU A 14 -0.36 1.30 16.92
N GLY A 15 0.37 2.15 16.19
CA GLY A 15 1.82 2.02 16.09
C GLY A 15 2.44 2.67 14.87
N ARG A 16 3.76 2.47 14.70
CA ARG A 16 4.53 2.98 13.56
C ARG A 16 4.03 2.36 12.25
N GLY A 17 3.88 3.19 11.21
CA GLY A 17 3.37 2.77 9.90
C GLY A 17 4.13 1.58 9.27
N GLU A 18 5.41 1.43 9.59
CA GLU A 18 6.24 0.29 9.20
C GLU A 18 5.66 -1.07 9.65
N ARG A 19 5.09 -1.14 10.86
CA ARG A 19 4.51 -2.37 11.39
C ARG A 19 3.28 -2.79 10.59
N ILE A 20 2.38 -1.84 10.30
CA ILE A 20 1.19 -2.09 9.49
C ILE A 20 1.60 -2.46 8.05
N ALA A 21 2.66 -1.84 7.51
CA ALA A 21 3.20 -2.22 6.22
C ALA A 21 3.64 -3.70 6.21
N ARG A 22 4.44 -4.11 7.20
CA ARG A 22 4.98 -5.48 7.30
C ARG A 22 3.92 -6.54 7.57
N GLU A 23 3.00 -6.27 8.50
CA GLU A 23 2.05 -7.27 9.00
C GLU A 23 0.78 -7.37 8.15
N PHE A 24 0.48 -6.34 7.36
CA PHE A 24 -0.75 -6.27 6.57
C PHE A 24 -0.50 -5.95 5.09
N TYR A 25 0.04 -4.78 4.77
CA TYR A 25 0.10 -4.34 3.37
C TYR A 25 0.99 -5.23 2.50
N ILE A 26 2.19 -5.58 2.95
CA ILE A 26 3.13 -6.41 2.19
C ILE A 26 2.55 -7.80 1.88
N PRO A 27 2.08 -8.60 2.85
CA PRO A 27 1.54 -9.93 2.56
C PRO A 27 0.28 -9.86 1.66
N VAL A 28 -0.61 -8.89 1.88
CA VAL A 28 -1.82 -8.75 1.06
C VAL A 28 -1.48 -8.34 -0.37
N LEU A 29 -0.61 -7.34 -0.55
CA LEU A 29 -0.26 -6.84 -1.89
C LEU A 29 0.52 -7.87 -2.70
N ARG A 30 1.26 -8.78 -2.05
CA ARG A 30 1.97 -9.87 -2.73
C ARG A 30 1.04 -10.82 -3.48
N GLU A 31 -0.17 -11.01 -2.99
CA GLU A 31 -1.16 -11.94 -3.56
C GLU A 31 -2.30 -11.22 -4.31
N ALA A 32 -2.33 -9.88 -4.24
CA ALA A 32 -3.38 -9.08 -4.85
C ALA A 32 -3.18 -8.94 -6.37
N ILE A 33 -4.29 -8.75 -7.09
CA ILE A 33 -4.33 -8.27 -8.48
C ILE A 33 -4.93 -6.86 -8.58
N ARG A 34 -5.40 -6.30 -7.47
CA ARG A 34 -6.01 -4.98 -7.42
C ARG A 34 -5.75 -4.31 -6.08
N TYR A 35 -5.32 -3.06 -6.12
CA TYR A 35 -5.12 -2.22 -4.93
C TYR A 35 -5.69 -0.83 -5.16
N ASP A 36 -6.83 -0.55 -4.54
CA ASP A 36 -7.46 0.76 -4.49
C ASP A 36 -7.20 1.37 -3.10
N ARG A 37 -6.50 2.51 -3.02
CA ARG A 37 -6.26 3.24 -1.75
C ARG A 37 -6.72 4.68 -1.86
N ALA A 38 -7.57 5.10 -0.92
CA ALA A 38 -7.93 6.50 -0.71
C ALA A 38 -7.35 6.99 0.62
N THR A 39 -6.66 8.13 0.62
CA THR A 39 -6.09 8.71 1.84
C THR A 39 -6.00 10.24 1.77
N GLY A 40 -6.30 10.90 2.90
CA GLY A 40 -6.14 12.36 3.03
C GLY A 40 -4.67 12.78 3.22
N TYR A 41 -3.84 11.90 3.78
CA TYR A 41 -2.40 12.12 3.97
C TYR A 41 -1.61 11.04 3.22
N PHE A 42 -0.65 11.46 2.42
CA PHE A 42 0.24 10.57 1.68
C PHE A 42 1.68 11.05 1.84
N SER A 43 2.59 10.10 1.99
CA SER A 43 4.02 10.34 1.90
C SER A 43 4.66 9.27 1.03
N VAL A 44 5.71 9.65 0.29
CA VAL A 44 6.51 8.71 -0.50
C VAL A 44 7.06 7.60 0.40
N GLU A 45 7.51 7.94 1.60
CA GLU A 45 8.01 6.99 2.60
C GLU A 45 6.98 5.89 2.92
N SER A 46 5.70 6.25 3.06
CA SER A 46 4.63 5.27 3.29
C SER A 46 4.46 4.27 2.13
N LEU A 47 4.74 4.70 0.90
CA LEU A 47 4.74 3.83 -0.28
C LEU A 47 6.00 2.97 -0.34
N VAL A 48 7.17 3.53 0.03
CA VAL A 48 8.44 2.80 0.11
C VAL A 48 8.34 1.63 1.08
N HIS A 49 7.73 1.83 2.26
CA HIS A 49 7.51 0.73 3.20
C HIS A 49 6.63 -0.40 2.63
N ALA A 50 5.71 -0.09 1.72
CA ALA A 50 4.86 -1.07 1.05
C ALA A 50 5.45 -1.59 -0.28
N ALA A 51 6.60 -1.09 -0.73
CA ALA A 51 7.13 -1.32 -2.09
C ALA A 51 7.35 -2.80 -2.40
N SER A 52 7.83 -3.59 -1.43
CA SER A 52 7.98 -5.05 -1.58
C SER A 52 6.65 -5.77 -1.82
N GLY A 53 5.55 -5.24 -1.30
CA GLY A 53 4.19 -5.70 -1.58
C GLY A 53 3.76 -5.30 -2.99
N VAL A 54 3.98 -4.03 -3.36
CA VAL A 54 3.67 -3.51 -4.70
C VAL A 54 4.40 -4.29 -5.80
N ALA A 55 5.65 -4.70 -5.57
CA ALA A 55 6.38 -5.55 -6.49
C ALA A 55 5.66 -6.89 -6.75
N GLY A 56 4.97 -7.45 -5.74
CA GLY A 56 4.13 -8.63 -5.92
C GLY A 56 2.86 -8.34 -6.71
N LEU A 57 2.17 -7.24 -6.42
CA LEU A 57 1.05 -6.77 -7.22
C LEU A 57 1.42 -6.64 -8.70
N ILE A 58 2.59 -6.09 -9.02
CA ILE A 58 3.10 -5.96 -10.40
C ILE A 58 3.36 -7.35 -11.02
N ARG A 59 4.00 -8.27 -10.30
CA ARG A 59 4.23 -9.65 -10.79
C ARG A 59 2.92 -10.36 -11.10
N ASN A 60 1.85 -10.07 -10.35
CA ASN A 60 0.53 -10.63 -10.57
C ASN A 60 -0.25 -9.95 -11.71
N GLN A 61 0.41 -9.06 -12.49
CA GLN A 61 -0.22 -8.20 -13.49
C GLN A 61 -1.37 -7.37 -12.92
N GLY A 62 -1.27 -7.03 -11.64
CA GLY A 62 -2.28 -6.31 -10.91
C GLY A 62 -2.29 -4.81 -11.20
N ARG A 63 -3.37 -4.14 -10.79
CA ARG A 63 -3.54 -2.70 -10.96
C ARG A 63 -3.62 -1.97 -9.63
N MET A 64 -2.95 -0.83 -9.54
CA MET A 64 -3.03 0.09 -8.42
C MET A 64 -3.78 1.35 -8.83
N ARG A 65 -4.65 1.86 -7.95
CA ARG A 65 -5.28 3.18 -8.06
C ARG A 65 -5.18 3.89 -6.72
N LEU A 66 -4.63 5.10 -6.75
CA LEU A 66 -4.44 5.94 -5.58
C LEU A 66 -5.30 7.19 -5.70
N ILE A 67 -6.09 7.48 -4.67
CA ILE A 67 -6.82 8.74 -4.51
C ILE A 67 -6.16 9.46 -3.34
N LEU A 68 -5.45 10.55 -3.64
CA LEU A 68 -4.60 11.26 -2.69
C LEU A 68 -5.18 12.65 -2.40
N GLY A 69 -5.09 13.09 -1.14
CA GLY A 69 -5.33 14.47 -0.78
C GLY A 69 -4.27 15.39 -1.39
N ALA A 70 -4.70 16.38 -2.18
CA ALA A 70 -3.84 17.32 -2.90
C ALA A 70 -2.82 18.05 -2.01
N TYR A 71 -3.17 18.35 -0.76
CA TYR A 71 -2.32 19.11 0.15
C TYR A 71 -0.98 18.42 0.47
N ASN A 72 -0.92 17.08 0.40
CA ASN A 72 0.27 16.30 0.77
C ASN A 72 0.81 15.47 -0.41
N ALA A 73 0.37 15.73 -1.64
CA ALA A 73 0.92 15.06 -2.81
C ALA A 73 2.37 15.53 -3.06
N PRO A 74 3.35 14.62 -3.14
CA PRO A 74 4.73 14.94 -3.49
C PRO A 74 4.77 15.72 -4.80
N ARG A 75 5.72 16.65 -4.92
CA ARG A 75 5.76 17.55 -6.07
C ARG A 75 5.87 16.77 -7.39
N GLU A 76 6.59 15.66 -7.35
CA GLU A 76 6.87 14.77 -8.45
C GLU A 76 5.60 14.11 -9.00
N LEU A 77 4.52 14.02 -8.23
CA LEU A 77 3.25 13.47 -8.73
C LEU A 77 2.49 14.47 -9.61
N TRP A 78 2.74 15.77 -9.47
CA TRP A 78 2.09 16.79 -10.31
C TRP A 78 2.60 16.77 -11.75
N ASP A 79 3.84 16.33 -11.97
CA ASP A 79 4.45 16.28 -13.31
C ASP A 79 3.76 15.26 -14.23
N PHE A 80 2.93 14.37 -13.67
CA PHE A 80 2.16 13.35 -14.40
C PHE A 80 0.68 13.71 -14.60
N MET A 81 0.23 14.89 -14.17
CA MET A 81 -1.14 15.41 -14.34
C MET A 81 -1.21 16.46 -15.44
#